data_AF-A0A7Z9Y0Y8-F1
#
_entry.id   AF-A0A7Z9Y0Y8-F1
#
_cell.length_a   1.000
_cell.length_b   1.000
_cell.length_c   1.000
_cell.angle_alpha   90.00
_cell.angle_beta   90.00
_cell.angle_gamma   90.00
#
_symmetry.space_group_name_H-M   'P 1'
#
loop_
_entity.id
_entity.type
_entity.pdbx_description
1 polymer ?
#
loop_
_entity_poly.entity_id
_entity_poly.type
_entity_poly.pdbx_seq_one_letter_code
_entity_poly.pdbx_strand_id
1 'polypeptide(L)' 'TTTRIPDRPEALAVQKEVFYEQPVMSQFSLAVIESVEEAIYNSLLMAHTVVGRDGNTRVGLPADEVAEIVGNWAIRFLH' A
#
# COMPACT_ATOMS: atom_id res chain seq x y z
N THR A 1 8.26 -8.42 9.96
CA THR A 1 9.14 -9.62 9.80
C THR A 1 10.16 -9.80 10.93
N THR A 2 10.13 -8.96 11.97
CA THR A 2 11.12 -8.92 13.07
C THR A 2 11.23 -10.19 13.91
N THR A 3 10.17 -10.98 14.00
CA THR A 3 10.18 -12.23 14.76
C THR A 3 9.92 -13.40 13.84
N ARG A 4 10.83 -14.37 13.85
CA ARG A 4 10.70 -15.64 13.13
C ARG A 4 10.56 -16.76 14.15
N ILE A 5 9.55 -17.60 13.96
CA ILE A 5 9.31 -18.78 14.80
C ILE A 5 9.74 -20.01 14.01
N PRO A 6 10.61 -20.89 14.54
CA PRO A 6 10.98 -22.13 13.89
C PRO A 6 9.79 -23.11 13.89
N ASP A 7 9.62 -23.84 12.80
CA ASP A 7 8.58 -24.88 12.63
C ASP A 7 8.69 -25.99 13.70
N ARG A 8 9.92 -26.29 14.14
CA ARG A 8 10.21 -27.25 15.23
C ARG A 8 11.11 -26.63 16.29
N PRO A 9 10.55 -26.08 17.37
CA PRO A 9 11.34 -25.52 18.45
C PRO A 9 11.93 -26.61 19.35
N GLU A 10 13.22 -26.52 19.65
CA GLU A 10 13.93 -27.45 20.54
C GLU A 10 13.59 -27.22 22.03
N ALA A 11 13.09 -26.04 22.38
CA ALA A 11 12.72 -25.65 23.73
C ALA A 11 11.22 -25.31 23.84
N LEU A 12 10.60 -25.71 24.95
CA LEU A 12 9.17 -25.48 25.22
C LEU A 12 8.82 -24.01 25.55
N ALA A 13 9.81 -23.19 25.91
CA ALA A 13 9.64 -21.77 26.17
C ALA A 13 10.84 -20.98 25.64
N VAL A 14 10.58 -19.86 24.98
CA VAL A 14 11.60 -18.95 24.43
C VAL A 14 11.32 -17.55 24.97
N GLN A 15 12.34 -16.90 25.53
CA GLN A 15 12.24 -15.49 25.90
C GLN A 15 12.37 -14.63 24.66
N LYS A 16 11.52 -13.62 24.56
CA LYS A 16 11.48 -12.70 23.44
C LYS A 16 11.55 -11.27 23.94
N GLU A 17 12.42 -10.48 23.35
CA GLU A 17 12.37 -9.03 23.52
C GLU A 17 11.09 -8.49 22.90
N VAL A 18 10.25 -7.92 23.77
CA VAL A 18 9.01 -7.28 23.38
C VAL A 18 9.20 -5.79 23.55
N PHE A 19 8.97 -5.06 22.46
CA PHE A 19 8.91 -3.60 22.50
C PHE A 19 7.58 -3.19 23.16
N TYR A 20 7.59 -2.15 23.99
CA TYR A 20 6.33 -1.58 24.49
C TYR A 20 5.69 -0.76 23.36
N GLU A 21 4.80 -1.39 22.60
CA GLU A 21 4.28 -0.86 21.32
C GLU A 21 3.29 0.29 21.48
N GLN A 22 2.67 0.46 22.65
CA GLN A 22 1.59 1.45 22.84
C GLN A 22 1.94 2.89 22.40
N PRO A 23 3.15 3.43 22.68
CA PRO A 23 3.48 4.80 22.29
C PRO A 23 3.66 5.00 20.78
N VAL A 24 3.96 3.94 20.02
CA VAL A 24 4.25 4.01 18.57
C VAL A 24 3.12 3.40 17.73
N MET A 25 2.14 2.74 18.35
CA MET A 25 1.07 2.03 17.65
C MET A 25 0.25 2.97 16.75
N SER A 26 0.07 4.22 17.17
CA SER A 26 -0.58 5.25 16.35
C SER A 26 0.21 5.56 15.08
N GLN A 27 1.54 5.62 15.15
CA GLN A 27 2.42 5.86 14.00
C GLN A 27 2.41 4.68 13.04
N PHE A 28 2.42 3.44 13.55
CA PHE A 28 2.28 2.25 12.70
C PHE A 28 0.91 2.19 12.02
N SER A 29 -0.15 2.59 12.73
CA SER A 29 -1.49 2.66 12.15
C SER A 29 -1.54 3.66 11.00
N LEU A 30 -0.96 4.86 11.18
CA LEU A 30 -0.86 5.86 10.12
C LEU A 30 -0.04 5.37 8.92
N ALA A 31 1.13 4.78 9.17
CA ALA A 31 1.98 4.24 8.11
C ALA A 31 1.27 3.14 7.29
N VAL A 32 0.46 2.29 7.94
CA VAL A 32 -0.36 1.30 7.24
C VAL A 32 -1.41 1.98 6.36
N ILE A 33 -2.10 3.01 6.86
CA ILE A 33 -3.09 3.76 6.07
C ILE A 33 -2.44 4.35 4.82
N GLU A 34 -1.35 5.11 4.99
CA GLU A 34 -0.64 5.75 3.87
C GLU A 34 -0.10 4.73 2.87
N SER A 35 0.54 3.66 3.35
CA SER A 35 1.11 2.64 2.46
C SER A 35 0.05 1.86 1.67
N VAL A 36 -1.12 1.61 2.27
CA VAL A 36 -2.23 0.93 1.57
C VAL A 36 -2.86 1.87 0.54
N GLU A 37 -3.07 3.13 0.89
CA GLU A 37 -3.56 4.16 -0.04
C GLU A 37 -2.64 4.27 -1.26
N GLU A 38 -1.33 4.41 -1.03
CA GLU A 38 -0.34 4.50 -2.09
C GLU A 38 -0.26 3.20 -2.91
N ALA A 39 -0.34 2.03 -2.28
CA ALA A 39 -0.32 0.75 -2.99
C ALA A 39 -1.52 0.59 -3.95
N ILE A 40 -2.69 1.11 -3.57
CA ILE A 40 -3.88 1.13 -4.44
C ILE A 40 -3.62 2.06 -5.63
N TYR A 41 -3.12 3.27 -5.41
CA TYR A 41 -2.78 4.19 -6.49
C TYR A 41 -1.74 3.62 -7.45
N ASN A 42 -0.66 3.04 -6.91
CA ASN A 42 0.40 2.40 -7.69
C ASN A 42 -0.15 1.23 -8.52
N SER A 43 -1.06 0.43 -7.97
CA SER A 43 -1.67 -0.68 -8.70
C SER A 43 -2.50 -0.21 -9.90
N LEU A 44 -3.21 0.92 -9.78
CA LEU A 44 -4.03 1.47 -10.88
C LEU A 44 -3.18 2.18 -11.94
N LEU A 45 -2.21 3.00 -11.50
CA LEU A 45 -1.36 3.79 -12.40
C LEU A 45 -0.36 2.94 -13.19
N MET A 46 0.08 1.81 -12.63
CA MET A 46 0.97 0.87 -13.32
C MET A 46 0.22 -0.18 -14.16
N ALA A 47 -1.11 -0.28 -14.04
CA ALA A 47 -1.89 -1.23 -14.81
C ALA A 47 -1.92 -0.85 -16.29
N HIS A 48 -1.50 -1.77 -17.15
CA HIS A 48 -1.63 -1.62 -18.60
C HIS A 48 -3.03 -2.07 -19.06
N THR A 49 -3.46 -1.56 -20.22
CA THR A 49 -4.69 -2.02 -20.88
C THR A 49 -4.56 -3.49 -21.27
N VAL A 50 -5.53 -4.30 -20.87
CA VAL A 50 -5.58 -5.74 -21.15
C VAL A 50 -6.85 -6.10 -21.89
N VAL A 51 -6.71 -6.85 -22.99
CA VAL A 51 -7.84 -7.53 -23.65
C VAL A 51 -7.85 -8.97 -23.17
N GLY A 52 -8.90 -9.33 -22.45
CA GLY A 52 -9.14 -10.65 -21.89
C GLY A 52 -9.97 -11.56 -22.80
N ARG A 53 -10.44 -12.65 -22.21
CA ARG A 53 -11.29 -13.63 -22.90
C ARG A 53 -12.56 -12.98 -23.45
N ASP A 54 -12.99 -13.44 -24.63
CA ASP A 54 -14.18 -13.00 -25.34
C ASP A 54 -14.16 -11.49 -25.71
N GLY A 55 -12.97 -10.91 -25.83
CA GLY A 55 -12.79 -9.50 -26.22
C GLY A 55 -12.99 -8.49 -25.08
N ASN A 56 -13.20 -8.96 -23.84
CA ASN A 56 -13.39 -8.09 -22.68
C ASN A 56 -12.15 -7.25 -22.42
N THR A 57 -12.26 -5.93 -22.56
CA THR A 57 -11.12 -5.01 -22.39
C THR A 57 -11.21 -4.31 -21.03
N ARG A 58 -10.12 -4.32 -20.28
CA ARG A 58 -9.91 -3.45 -19.13
C ARG A 58 -8.86 -2.41 -19.50
N VAL A 59 -9.27 -1.16 -19.55
CA VAL A 59 -8.39 -0.04 -19.88
C VAL A 59 -7.59 0.33 -18.63
N GLY A 60 -6.26 0.47 -18.80
CA GLY A 60 -5.40 1.02 -17.77
C GLY A 60 -5.75 2.48 -17.50
N LEU A 61 -5.46 2.97 -16.30
CA LEU A 61 -5.73 4.37 -15.97
C LEU A 61 -4.76 5.29 -16.75
N PRO A 62 -5.24 6.32 -17.47
CA PRO A 62 -4.35 7.22 -18.22
C PRO A 62 -3.61 8.16 -17.26
N ALA A 63 -2.38 7.79 -16.90
CA ALA A 63 -1.60 8.49 -15.88
C ALA A 63 -1.40 9.99 -16.17
N ASP A 64 -1.17 10.35 -17.43
CA ASP A 64 -0.95 11.75 -17.84
C ASP A 64 -2.21 12.61 -17.62
N GLU A 65 -3.38 12.11 -18.00
CA GLU A 65 -4.66 12.80 -17.80
C GLU A 65 -5.00 12.93 -16.32
N VAL A 66 -4.71 11.90 -15.53
CA VAL A 66 -4.89 11.94 -14.07
C VAL A 66 -3.99 13.02 -13.45
N ALA A 67 -2.74 13.10 -13.87
CA ALA A 67 -1.80 14.12 -13.39
C ALA A 67 -2.26 15.54 -13.75
N GLU A 68 -2.79 15.74 -14.96
CA GLU A 68 -3.37 17.02 -15.38
C GLU A 68 -4.56 17.41 -14.49
N ILE A 69 -5.49 16.48 -14.24
CA ILE A 69 -6.65 16.72 -13.39
C ILE A 69 -6.18 17.11 -11.98
N VAL A 70 -5.31 16.32 -11.37
CA VAL A 70 -4.81 16.59 -10.01
C VAL A 70 -4.08 17.93 -9.95
N GLY A 71 -3.24 18.24 -10.93
CA GLY A 71 -2.54 19.52 -11.03
C GLY A 71 -3.50 20.71 -11.11
N ASN A 72 -4.54 20.61 -11.95
CA ASN A 72 -5.57 21.65 -12.09
C ASN A 72 -6.36 21.86 -10.79
N TRP A 73 -6.69 20.79 -10.07
CA TRP A 73 -7.35 20.89 -8.76
C TRP A 73 -6.45 21.54 -7.70
N ALA A 74 -5.17 21.18 -7.64
CA ALA A 74 -4.22 21.76 -6.70
C ALA A 74 -4.06 23.28 -6.93
N ILE A 75 -3.97 23.73 -8.19
CA ILE A 75 -3.90 25.15 -8.55
C ILE A 75 -5.17 25.89 -8.09
N ARG A 76 -6.35 25.28 -8.26
CA ARG A 76 -7.64 25.90 -7.91
C ARG A 76 -7.88 26.02 -6.40
N PHE A 77 -7.22 25.23 -5.56
CA PHE A 77 -7.29 25.34 -4.10
C PHE A 77 -6.34 26.39 -3.51
N LEU A 78 -5.38 26.88 -4.30
CA LEU A 78 -4.39 27.89 -3.89
C LEU A 78 -4.82 29.34 -4.21
N HIS A 79 -6.00 29.53 -4.80
CA HIS A 79 -6.63 30.83 -5.13
C HIS A 79 -8.02 30.93 -4.51
#